data_AF-A0AAE4NX64-F1
#
_entry.id   AF-A0AAE4NX64-F1
#
_cell.length_a   1.000
_cell.length_b   1.000
_cell.length_c   1.000
_cell.angle_alpha   90.00
_cell.angle_beta   90.00
_cell.angle_gamma   90.00
#
_symmetry.space_group_name_H-M   'P 1'
#
loop_
_entity.id
_entity.type
_entity.pdbx_description
1 polymer ?
#
loop_
_entity_poly.entity_id
_entity_poly.type
_entity_poly.pdbx_seq_one_letter_code
_entity_poly.pdbx_strand_id
1 'polypeptide(L)'
;MALPEVKAKLYLEILGRSRKAVEERLERVKRGLAGERLEVGEIIEDPSMDPLRFSSLVEVTLKAPLDALFKRVAEYSPTMVEVLSPGKIELPAEELSSLLNDLIREIRKVAKEKGYVPAVPDVKELPEPKIGFDDEELWELIDEGRSLLYSVRLRFSTGNETLAREIIPKLFLLEGAGVNSVELYPGDGGLVAEVEAVSPLESLVGLLLRYLPESVKVLEPGIVDITAQELQNCLSDVGSFVSSIRMREDLGDAYEKDVFSFSLSPNLK
;
A
#
# COMPACT_ATOMS: atom_id res chain seq x y z
N MET A 1 23.37 -6.39 0.94
CA MET A 1 23.57 -7.85 1.09
C MET A 1 22.37 -8.56 0.46
N ALA A 2 22.27 -9.90 0.51
CA ALA A 2 20.99 -10.55 0.17
C ALA A 2 20.02 -10.31 1.34
N LEU A 3 18.83 -9.79 1.04
CA LEU A 3 17.82 -9.53 2.07
C LEU A 3 17.35 -10.84 2.73
N PRO A 4 16.87 -10.79 3.99
CA PRO A 4 16.37 -11.96 4.71
C PRO A 4 15.30 -12.72 3.93
N GLU A 5 15.37 -14.06 3.96
CA GLU A 5 14.33 -14.91 3.39
C GLU A 5 13.12 -15.00 4.32
N VAL A 6 11.93 -14.80 3.77
CA VAL A 6 10.66 -14.89 4.46
C VAL A 6 9.82 -15.99 3.82
N LYS A 7 9.27 -16.85 4.67
CA LYS A 7 8.23 -17.81 4.29
C LYS A 7 6.88 -17.20 4.64
N ALA A 8 6.01 -17.09 3.65
CA ALA A 8 4.68 -16.50 3.82
C ALA A 8 3.63 -17.32 3.08
N LYS A 9 2.39 -17.19 3.53
CA LYS A 9 1.21 -17.61 2.80
C LYS A 9 0.46 -16.37 2.32
N LEU A 10 0.16 -16.31 1.03
CA LEU A 10 -0.63 -15.25 0.41
C LEU A 10 -2.05 -15.76 0.15
N TYR A 11 -3.05 -14.97 0.51
CA TYR A 11 -4.45 -15.23 0.23
C TYR A 11 -4.90 -14.29 -0.89
N LEU A 12 -5.14 -14.87 -2.08
CA LEU A 12 -5.58 -14.13 -3.26
C LEU A 12 -7.07 -14.36 -3.45
N GLU A 13 -7.86 -13.30 -3.36
CA GLU A 13 -9.26 -13.34 -3.73
C GLU A 13 -9.43 -12.94 -5.20
N ILE A 14 -9.88 -13.89 -6.02
CA ILE A 14 -10.08 -13.68 -7.45
C ILE A 14 -11.56 -13.47 -7.70
N LEU A 15 -11.93 -12.24 -8.05
CA LEU A 15 -13.30 -11.83 -8.34
C LEU A 15 -13.55 -11.71 -9.85
N GLY A 16 -14.80 -11.95 -10.28
CA GLY A 16 -15.22 -11.80 -11.67
C GLY A 16 -16.73 -11.78 -11.86
N ARG A 17 -17.19 -11.25 -13.00
CA ARG A 17 -18.63 -11.20 -13.34
C ARG A 17 -19.20 -12.50 -13.89
N SER A 18 -18.32 -13.39 -14.33
CA SER A 18 -18.69 -14.71 -14.83
C SER A 18 -17.69 -15.72 -14.31
N ARG A 19 -18.14 -16.96 -14.13
CA ARG A 19 -17.28 -18.10 -13.80
C ARG A 19 -16.06 -18.19 -14.74
N LYS A 20 -16.26 -18.00 -16.04
CA LYS A 20 -15.18 -18.02 -17.04
C LYS A 20 -14.12 -16.95 -16.79
N ALA A 21 -14.51 -15.74 -16.37
CA ALA A 21 -13.55 -14.68 -16.06
C ALA A 21 -12.67 -15.03 -14.85
N VAL A 22 -13.25 -15.70 -13.84
CA VAL A 22 -12.51 -16.21 -12.68
C VAL A 22 -11.57 -17.35 -13.10
N GLU A 23 -12.04 -18.28 -13.93
CA GLU A 23 -11.21 -19.38 -14.48
C GLU A 23 -10.00 -18.85 -15.26
N GLU A 24 -10.19 -17.86 -16.13
CA GLU A 24 -9.08 -17.24 -16.89
C GLU A 24 -8.07 -16.52 -15.98
N ARG A 25 -8.55 -15.84 -14.93
CA ARG A 25 -7.69 -15.20 -13.92
C ARG A 25 -6.92 -16.25 -13.12
N LEU A 26 -7.57 -17.32 -12.69
CA LEU A 26 -6.95 -18.47 -11.99
C LEU A 26 -5.81 -19.08 -12.82
N GLU A 27 -6.02 -19.31 -14.12
CA GLU A 27 -4.99 -19.87 -15.00
C GLU A 27 -3.81 -18.92 -15.23
N ARG A 28 -4.01 -17.61 -15.14
CA ARG A 28 -2.88 -16.65 -15.14
C ARG A 28 -2.09 -16.73 -13.83
N VAL A 29 -2.78 -16.77 -12.69
CA VAL A 29 -2.14 -16.88 -11.37
C VAL A 29 -1.33 -18.19 -11.25
N LYS A 30 -1.92 -19.33 -11.63
CA LYS A 30 -1.22 -20.63 -11.61
C LYS A 30 0.05 -20.64 -12.46
N ARG A 31 0.02 -20.00 -13.63
CA ARG A 31 1.20 -19.89 -14.51
C ARG A 31 2.25 -18.94 -13.96
N GLY A 32 1.85 -17.80 -13.40
CA GLY A 32 2.76 -16.80 -12.83
C GLY A 32 3.47 -17.28 -11.56
N LEU A 33 2.81 -18.18 -10.82
CA LEU A 33 3.31 -18.79 -9.59
C LEU A 33 3.70 -20.27 -9.78
N ALA A 34 4.06 -20.64 -11.02
CA ALA A 34 4.53 -21.98 -11.32
C ALA A 34 5.78 -22.31 -10.48
N GLY A 35 5.70 -23.37 -9.67
CA GLY A 35 6.75 -23.79 -8.75
C GLY A 35 6.46 -23.50 -7.28
N GLU A 36 5.48 -22.64 -6.98
CA GLU A 36 5.00 -22.41 -5.61
C GLU A 36 3.93 -23.43 -5.22
N ARG A 37 3.72 -23.62 -3.91
CA ARG A 37 2.62 -24.46 -3.41
C ARG A 37 1.32 -23.67 -3.47
N LEU A 38 0.37 -24.15 -4.28
CA LEU A 38 -0.94 -23.52 -4.50
C LEU A 38 -2.07 -24.41 -3.99
N GLU A 39 -3.00 -23.85 -3.24
CA GLU A 39 -4.29 -24.46 -2.90
C GLU A 39 -5.39 -23.56 -3.45
N VAL A 40 -6.22 -24.11 -4.35
CA VAL A 40 -7.25 -23.34 -5.07
C VAL A 40 -8.61 -23.77 -4.56
N GLY A 41 -9.34 -22.82 -3.97
CA GLY A 41 -10.72 -23.00 -3.56
C GLY A 41 -11.68 -23.09 -4.75
N GLU A 42 -12.85 -23.66 -4.52
CA GLU A 42 -13.90 -23.73 -5.53
C GLU A 42 -14.37 -22.34 -5.97
N ILE A 43 -14.87 -22.23 -7.20
CA ILE A 43 -15.50 -21.01 -7.67
C ILE A 43 -16.93 -20.98 -7.14
N ILE A 44 -17.24 -19.97 -6.33
CA ILE A 44 -18.56 -19.72 -5.77
C ILE A 44 -19.24 -18.55 -6.49
N GLU A 45 -20.57 -18.55 -6.47
CA GLU A 45 -21.40 -17.43 -6.96
C GLU A 45 -22.16 -16.82 -5.78
N ASP A 46 -21.95 -15.54 -5.54
CA ASP A 46 -22.66 -14.73 -4.55
C ASP A 46 -23.41 -13.58 -5.26
N PRO A 47 -24.75 -13.66 -5.39
CA PRO A 47 -25.55 -12.61 -5.98
C PRO A 47 -25.49 -11.26 -5.25
N SER A 48 -25.08 -11.23 -3.98
CA SER A 48 -24.96 -9.98 -3.21
C SER A 48 -23.73 -9.16 -3.60
N MET A 49 -22.75 -9.76 -4.28
CA MET A 49 -21.51 -9.12 -4.72
C MET A 49 -21.60 -8.50 -6.12
N ASP A 50 -22.80 -8.11 -6.57
CA ASP A 50 -23.01 -7.47 -7.87
C ASP A 50 -22.13 -6.20 -8.01
N PRO A 51 -21.34 -6.03 -9.09
CA PRO A 51 -21.31 -6.81 -10.34
C PRO A 51 -20.36 -8.03 -10.36
N LEU A 52 -19.49 -8.20 -9.36
CA LEU A 52 -18.45 -9.24 -9.31
C LEU A 52 -18.91 -10.50 -8.55
N ARG A 53 -19.99 -11.12 -9.04
CA ARG A 53 -20.70 -12.20 -8.34
C ARG A 53 -19.93 -13.52 -8.21
N PHE A 54 -18.86 -13.75 -8.96
CA PHE A 54 -18.08 -14.99 -8.88
C PHE A 54 -16.75 -14.73 -8.16
N SER A 55 -16.40 -15.62 -7.24
CA SER A 55 -15.14 -15.55 -6.49
C SER A 55 -14.47 -16.91 -6.34
N SER A 56 -13.16 -16.90 -6.15
CA SER A 56 -12.36 -18.06 -5.74
C SER A 56 -11.19 -17.59 -4.90
N LEU A 57 -10.90 -18.31 -3.82
CA LEU A 57 -9.74 -18.07 -2.96
C LEU A 57 -8.57 -18.93 -3.41
N VAL A 58 -7.40 -18.33 -3.59
CA VAL A 58 -6.15 -19.06 -3.84
C VAL A 58 -5.20 -18.80 -2.67
N GLU A 59 -4.75 -19.88 -2.03
CA GLU A 59 -3.68 -19.83 -1.06
C GLU A 59 -2.35 -20.18 -1.72
N VAL A 60 -1.35 -19.31 -1.55
CA VAL A 60 -0.01 -19.48 -2.12
C VAL A 60 0.98 -19.54 -0.97
N THR A 61 1.65 -20.67 -0.76
CA THR A 61 2.77 -20.74 0.19
C THR A 61 4.09 -20.62 -0.58
N LEU A 62 4.88 -19.61 -0.25
CA LEU A 62 6.16 -19.34 -0.89
C LEU A 62 7.24 -18.99 0.13
N LYS A 63 8.50 -19.15 -0.29
CA LYS A 63 9.68 -18.68 0.45
C LYS A 63 10.53 -17.82 -0.48
N ALA A 64 10.76 -16.57 -0.12
CA ALA A 64 11.48 -15.63 -0.96
C ALA A 64 12.24 -14.58 -0.13
N PRO A 65 13.29 -13.96 -0.69
CA PRO A 65 13.87 -12.74 -0.12
C PRO A 65 12.80 -11.65 0.09
N LEU A 66 12.98 -10.81 1.11
CA LEU A 66 12.01 -9.80 1.50
C LEU A 66 11.57 -8.88 0.35
N ASP A 67 12.49 -8.39 -0.49
CA ASP A 67 12.15 -7.55 -1.64
C ASP A 67 11.32 -8.29 -2.70
N ALA A 68 11.65 -9.57 -2.95
CA ALA A 68 10.90 -10.41 -3.85
C ALA A 68 9.48 -10.65 -3.31
N LEU A 69 9.32 -10.84 -2.00
CA LEU A 69 8.01 -10.96 -1.36
C LEU A 69 7.17 -9.67 -1.55
N PHE A 70 7.72 -8.49 -1.29
CA PHE A 70 7.02 -7.21 -1.55
C PHE A 70 6.61 -7.07 -3.01
N LYS A 71 7.49 -7.43 -3.96
CA LYS A 71 7.15 -7.42 -5.40
C LYS A 71 6.00 -8.37 -5.72
N ARG A 72 5.99 -9.59 -5.15
CA ARG A 72 4.88 -10.54 -5.32
C ARG A 72 3.57 -10.01 -4.75
N VAL A 73 3.61 -9.38 -3.57
CA VAL A 73 2.44 -8.76 -2.96
C VAL A 73 1.89 -7.64 -3.83
N ALA A 74 2.74 -6.74 -4.36
CA ALA A 74 2.29 -5.70 -5.29
C ALA A 74 1.77 -6.28 -6.62
N GLU A 75 2.38 -7.37 -7.12
CA GLU A 75 2.02 -8.01 -8.40
C GLU A 75 0.65 -8.72 -8.34
N TYR A 76 0.44 -9.54 -7.30
CA TYR A 76 -0.74 -10.39 -7.16
C TYR A 76 -1.83 -9.82 -6.25
N SER A 77 -1.51 -8.78 -5.48
CA SER A 77 -2.44 -8.02 -4.64
C SER A 77 -3.27 -8.92 -3.71
N PRO A 78 -2.62 -9.71 -2.83
CA PRO A 78 -3.34 -10.53 -1.85
C PRO A 78 -4.24 -9.68 -0.97
N THR A 79 -5.38 -10.25 -0.57
CA THR A 79 -6.25 -9.65 0.44
C THR A 79 -5.68 -9.83 1.84
N MET A 80 -4.89 -10.87 2.05
CA MET A 80 -4.20 -11.12 3.32
C MET A 80 -2.87 -11.82 3.06
N VAL A 81 -1.88 -11.50 3.87
CA VAL A 81 -0.62 -12.22 3.97
C VAL A 81 -0.55 -12.83 5.36
N GLU A 82 0.04 -14.02 5.48
CA GLU A 82 0.39 -14.66 6.75
C GLU A 82 1.90 -14.93 6.76
N VAL A 83 2.64 -14.34 7.70
CA VAL A 83 4.08 -14.54 7.80
C VAL A 83 4.36 -15.77 8.67
N LEU A 84 4.91 -16.83 8.06
CA LEU A 84 5.15 -18.11 8.74
C LEU A 84 6.52 -18.18 9.40
N SER A 85 7.54 -17.54 8.82
CA SER A 85 8.88 -17.45 9.39
C SER A 85 9.76 -16.44 8.62
N PRO A 86 10.78 -15.82 9.24
CA PRO A 86 11.11 -15.89 10.68
C PRO A 86 10.12 -15.09 11.54
N GLY A 87 10.15 -15.28 12.86
CA GLY A 87 9.31 -14.52 13.79
C GLY A 87 9.72 -13.04 13.95
N LYS A 88 10.97 -12.72 13.57
CA LYS A 88 11.56 -11.39 13.62
C LYS A 88 12.61 -11.28 12.51
N ILE A 89 12.75 -10.09 11.94
CA ILE A 89 13.79 -9.71 11.00
C ILE A 89 14.50 -8.48 11.57
N GLU A 90 15.82 -8.43 11.47
CA GLU A 90 16.61 -7.25 11.77
C GLU A 90 17.14 -6.71 10.45
N LEU A 91 16.89 -5.43 10.16
CA LEU A 91 17.21 -4.83 8.88
C LEU A 91 17.89 -3.48 9.07
N PRO A 92 19.05 -3.21 8.44
CA PRO A 92 19.64 -1.89 8.46
C PRO A 92 18.68 -0.82 7.91
N ALA A 93 18.67 0.37 8.51
CA ALA A 93 17.82 1.49 8.08
C ALA A 93 17.96 1.83 6.59
N GLU A 94 19.17 1.72 6.05
CA GLU A 94 19.44 1.93 4.62
C GLU A 94 18.78 0.86 3.74
N GLU A 95 18.82 -0.42 4.15
CA GLU A 95 18.18 -1.50 3.41
C GLU A 95 16.65 -1.39 3.48
N LEU A 96 16.09 -1.00 4.64
CA LEU A 96 14.66 -0.69 4.77
C LEU A 96 14.26 0.49 3.89
N SER A 97 15.05 1.57 3.88
CA SER A 97 14.82 2.72 3.01
C SER A 97 14.78 2.32 1.53
N SER A 98 15.74 1.50 1.09
CA SER A 98 15.77 0.99 -0.29
C SER A 98 14.52 0.17 -0.62
N LEU A 99 14.10 -0.72 0.29
CA LEU A 99 12.92 -1.56 0.14
C LEU A 99 11.63 -0.73 0.03
N LEU A 100 11.46 0.28 0.88
CA LEU A 100 10.30 1.16 0.87
C LEU A 100 10.25 2.03 -0.39
N ASN A 101 11.40 2.52 -0.88
CA ASN A 101 11.46 3.25 -2.15
C ASN A 101 11.13 2.37 -3.36
N ASP A 102 11.59 1.11 -3.36
CA ASP A 102 11.21 0.14 -4.37
C ASP A 102 9.71 -0.14 -4.36
N LEU A 103 9.12 -0.29 -3.17
CA LEU A 103 7.68 -0.44 -2.98
C LEU A 103 6.90 0.77 -3.55
N ILE A 104 7.28 2.00 -3.18
CA ILE A 104 6.70 3.23 -3.73
C ILE A 104 6.73 3.20 -5.26
N ARG A 105 7.87 2.79 -5.85
CA ARG A 105 8.03 2.72 -7.31
C ARG A 105 7.07 1.71 -7.94
N GLU A 106 6.93 0.51 -7.36
CA GLU A 106 5.99 -0.50 -7.88
C GLU A 106 4.54 -0.03 -7.78
N ILE A 107 4.14 0.58 -6.67
CA ILE A 107 2.77 1.10 -6.51
C ILE A 107 2.53 2.27 -7.48
N ARG A 108 3.49 3.17 -7.66
CA ARG A 108 3.38 4.27 -8.64
C ARG A 108 3.21 3.77 -10.07
N LYS A 109 3.82 2.64 -10.46
CA LYS A 109 3.57 2.02 -11.77
C LYS A 109 2.11 1.62 -11.90
N VAL A 110 1.57 0.89 -10.93
CA VAL A 110 0.16 0.47 -10.93
C VAL A 110 -0.76 1.69 -10.92
N ALA A 111 -0.47 2.69 -10.09
CA ALA A 111 -1.24 3.92 -10.01
C ALA A 111 -1.26 4.66 -11.35
N LYS A 112 -0.11 4.79 -12.02
CA LYS A 112 -0.01 5.43 -13.33
C LYS A 112 -0.76 4.66 -14.42
N GLU A 113 -0.63 3.33 -14.44
CA GLU A 113 -1.35 2.47 -15.38
C GLU A 113 -2.87 2.59 -15.24
N LYS A 114 -3.34 2.79 -14.00
CA LYS A 114 -4.77 2.88 -13.65
C LYS A 114 -5.29 4.31 -13.51
N GLY A 115 -4.48 5.32 -13.84
CA GLY A 115 -4.85 6.74 -13.68
C GLY A 115 -5.19 7.14 -12.23
N TYR A 116 -4.70 6.40 -11.23
CA TYR A 116 -4.93 6.72 -9.83
C TYR A 116 -4.13 7.94 -9.41
N VAL A 117 -4.81 8.89 -8.79
CA VAL A 117 -4.22 10.07 -8.15
C VAL A 117 -4.54 10.02 -6.66
N PRO A 118 -3.55 10.09 -5.76
CA PRO A 118 -3.76 10.24 -4.34
C PRO A 118 -4.74 11.37 -4.02
N ALA A 119 -5.78 11.07 -3.26
CA ALA A 119 -6.72 12.08 -2.77
C ALA A 119 -6.25 12.60 -1.41
N VAL A 120 -6.28 13.92 -1.25
CA VAL A 120 -6.10 14.55 0.06
C VAL A 120 -7.45 14.56 0.77
N PRO A 121 -7.62 13.86 1.91
CA PRO A 121 -8.87 13.87 2.66
C PRO A 121 -9.17 15.28 3.21
N ASP A 122 -10.43 15.56 3.54
CA ASP A 122 -10.75 16.78 4.29
C ASP A 122 -10.25 16.63 5.73
N VAL A 123 -9.31 17.50 6.11
CA VAL A 123 -8.63 17.50 7.40
C VAL A 123 -9.03 18.68 8.29
N LYS A 124 -10.04 19.47 7.91
CA LYS A 124 -10.41 20.69 8.64
C LYS A 124 -10.81 20.46 10.09
N GLU A 125 -11.48 19.35 10.36
CA GLU A 125 -11.98 19.01 11.71
C GLU A 125 -10.92 18.37 12.61
N LEU A 126 -9.73 18.04 12.07
CA LEU A 126 -8.67 17.45 12.85
C LEU A 126 -8.01 18.49 13.75
N PRO A 127 -7.63 18.10 14.99
CA PRO A 127 -6.87 18.98 15.86
C PRO A 127 -5.54 19.37 15.21
N GLU A 128 -5.03 20.55 15.53
CA GLU A 128 -3.68 20.94 15.13
C GLU A 128 -2.66 20.13 15.93
N PRO A 129 -1.85 19.26 15.29
CA PRO A 129 -0.83 18.50 16.00
C PRO A 129 0.35 19.39 16.38
N LYS A 130 1.01 19.07 17.49
CA LYS A 130 2.32 19.63 17.84
C LYS A 130 3.32 19.23 16.75
N ILE A 131 4.09 20.20 16.27
CA ILE A 131 5.25 19.95 15.39
C ILE A 131 6.50 20.09 16.24
N GLY A 132 7.42 19.15 16.06
CA GLY A 132 8.69 19.12 16.76
C GLY A 132 8.62 18.31 18.04
N PHE A 133 9.67 17.52 18.21
CA PHE A 133 9.97 16.73 19.39
C PHE A 133 11.31 17.19 19.93
N ASP A 134 11.46 17.18 21.26
CA ASP A 134 12.80 17.26 21.83
C ASP A 134 13.53 15.91 21.75
N ASP A 135 14.83 15.91 22.03
CA ASP A 135 15.65 14.71 21.89
C ASP A 135 15.17 13.59 22.82
N GLU A 136 14.69 13.91 24.03
CA GLU A 136 14.21 12.92 25.00
C GLU A 136 12.90 12.28 24.51
N GLU A 137 11.94 13.10 24.02
CA GLU A 137 10.71 12.64 23.39
C GLU A 137 10.99 11.72 22.18
N LEU A 138 11.96 12.07 21.32
CA LEU A 138 12.33 11.23 20.17
C LEU A 138 12.96 9.90 20.62
N TRP A 139 13.85 9.94 21.61
CA TRP A 139 14.47 8.73 22.14
C TRP A 139 13.46 7.78 22.75
N GLU A 140 12.50 8.28 23.53
CA GLU A 140 11.41 7.46 24.09
C GLU A 140 10.56 6.81 22.99
N LEU A 141 10.18 7.57 21.95
CA LEU A 141 9.38 7.04 20.84
C LEU A 141 10.11 5.96 20.04
N ILE A 142 11.42 6.11 19.84
CA ILE A 142 12.23 5.20 19.03
C ILE A 142 12.63 3.96 19.83
N ASP A 143 13.22 4.13 21.02
CA ASP A 143 13.80 3.04 21.80
C ASP A 143 12.72 2.24 22.55
N GLU A 144 11.84 2.92 23.29
CA GLU A 144 10.76 2.25 24.02
C GLU A 144 9.55 1.99 23.13
N GLY A 145 9.22 2.94 22.26
CA GLY A 145 8.06 2.88 21.38
C GLY A 145 8.25 2.10 20.08
N ARG A 146 9.48 1.65 19.75
CA ARG A 146 9.82 0.96 18.48
C ARG A 146 9.43 1.77 17.23
N SER A 147 9.37 3.10 17.34
CA SER A 147 9.09 3.98 16.21
C SER A 147 10.31 4.19 15.33
N LEU A 148 10.07 4.61 14.10
CA LEU A 148 11.08 5.00 13.14
C LEU A 148 11.06 6.52 13.01
N LEU A 149 12.23 7.16 13.11
CA LEU A 149 12.41 8.52 12.62
C LEU A 149 12.80 8.45 11.14
N TYR A 150 12.09 9.18 10.29
CA TYR A 150 12.31 9.13 8.85
C TYR A 150 12.03 10.48 8.18
N SER A 151 12.70 10.71 7.05
CA SER A 151 12.38 11.82 6.13
C SER A 151 11.59 11.28 4.94
N VAL A 152 10.50 11.96 4.60
CA VAL A 152 9.67 11.68 3.43
C VAL A 152 9.58 12.93 2.56
N ARG A 153 9.76 12.75 1.26
CA ARG A 153 9.66 13.83 0.27
C ARG A 153 8.33 13.75 -0.47
N LEU A 154 7.44 14.72 -0.25
CA LEU A 154 6.11 14.78 -0.86
C LEU A 154 6.03 15.87 -1.93
N ARG A 155 5.25 15.63 -2.97
CA ARG A 155 4.94 16.64 -4.00
C ARG A 155 3.48 17.04 -3.91
N PHE A 156 3.24 18.33 -3.89
CA PHE A 156 1.91 18.94 -3.92
C PHE A 156 1.75 19.74 -5.20
N SER A 157 0.55 19.69 -5.79
CA SER A 157 0.20 20.49 -6.97
C SER A 157 -0.11 21.96 -6.64
N THR A 158 -0.26 22.29 -5.36
CA THR A 158 -0.47 23.67 -4.90
C THR A 158 0.85 24.39 -4.71
N GLY A 159 0.89 25.69 -5.06
CA GLY A 159 1.96 26.62 -4.72
C GLY A 159 1.77 27.31 -3.36
N ASN A 160 0.68 27.02 -2.64
CA ASN A 160 0.34 27.69 -1.38
C ASN A 160 1.06 27.05 -0.20
N GLU A 161 2.18 27.63 0.22
CA GLU A 161 2.98 27.14 1.35
C GLU A 161 2.21 27.15 2.66
N THR A 162 1.41 28.18 2.94
CA THR A 162 0.61 28.28 4.17
C THR A 162 -0.35 27.10 4.29
N LEU A 163 -1.04 26.78 3.19
CA LEU A 163 -1.95 25.63 3.14
C LEU A 163 -1.20 24.31 3.33
N ALA A 164 -0.03 24.16 2.69
CA ALA A 164 0.78 22.95 2.83
C ALA A 164 1.24 22.75 4.29
N ARG A 165 1.69 23.81 4.97
CA ARG A 165 2.10 23.75 6.39
C ARG A 165 0.96 23.40 7.32
N GLU A 166 -0.27 23.80 7.00
CA GLU A 166 -1.45 23.44 7.79
C GLU A 166 -1.86 21.97 7.59
N ILE A 167 -1.86 21.51 6.33
CA ILE A 167 -2.41 20.19 5.97
C ILE A 167 -1.43 19.06 6.28
N ILE A 168 -0.13 19.22 5.98
CA ILE A 168 0.88 18.15 6.12
C ILE A 168 0.84 17.49 7.50
N PRO A 169 0.91 18.24 8.63
CA PRO A 169 0.89 17.62 9.95
C PRO A 169 -0.40 16.84 10.23
N LYS A 170 -1.54 17.33 9.76
CA LYS A 170 -2.84 16.67 9.92
C LYS A 170 -2.95 15.38 9.10
N LEU A 171 -2.35 15.35 7.90
CA LEU A 171 -2.26 14.13 7.09
C LEU A 171 -1.41 13.06 7.75
N PHE A 172 -0.29 13.46 8.37
CA PHE A 172 0.56 12.53 9.10
C PHE A 172 -0.14 12.01 10.35
N LEU A 173 -0.86 12.88 11.07
CA LEU A 173 -1.66 12.49 12.24
C LEU A 173 -2.73 11.45 11.89
N LEU A 174 -3.39 11.57 10.73
CA LEU A 174 -4.40 10.59 10.27
C LEU A 174 -3.84 9.18 10.13
N GLU A 175 -2.59 9.06 9.71
CA GLU A 175 -1.92 7.76 9.57
C GLU A 175 -1.16 7.36 10.86
N GLY A 176 -1.33 8.10 11.96
CA GLY A 176 -0.69 7.80 13.24
C GLY A 176 0.78 8.22 13.34
N ALA A 177 1.20 9.23 12.55
CA ALA A 177 2.56 9.75 12.57
C ALA A 177 2.65 11.15 13.18
N GLY A 178 3.67 11.36 14.00
CA GLY A 178 4.06 12.67 14.52
C GLY A 178 5.03 13.37 13.58
N VAL A 179 4.86 14.67 13.36
CA VAL A 179 5.76 15.45 12.50
C VAL A 179 6.80 16.18 13.34
N ASN A 180 8.08 15.91 13.08
CA ASN A 180 9.18 16.63 13.72
C ASN A 180 9.49 17.94 13.01
N SER A 181 9.60 17.93 11.69
CA SER A 181 9.89 19.13 10.90
C SER A 181 9.28 19.09 9.51
N VAL A 182 9.03 20.28 8.94
CA VAL A 182 8.51 20.45 7.57
C VAL A 182 9.30 21.57 6.87
N GLU A 183 10.03 21.18 5.84
CA GLU A 183 10.71 22.10 4.93
C GLU A 183 9.97 22.13 3.60
N LEU A 184 9.74 23.33 3.06
CA LEU A 184 9.02 23.52 1.81
C LEU A 184 9.93 24.16 0.78
N TYR A 185 9.86 23.64 -0.44
CA TYR A 185 10.66 24.04 -1.57
C TYR A 185 9.77 24.29 -2.79
N PRO A 186 10.07 25.31 -3.61
CA PRO A 186 9.46 25.44 -4.93
C PRO A 186 9.76 24.20 -5.77
N GLY A 187 8.73 23.57 -6.32
CA GLY A 187 8.82 22.44 -7.23
C GLY A 187 8.28 22.77 -8.61
N ASP A 188 8.65 21.98 -9.62
CA ASP A 188 8.00 22.07 -10.93
C ASP A 188 6.50 21.72 -10.79
N GLY A 189 5.64 22.69 -11.11
CA GLY A 189 4.18 22.55 -11.01
C GLY A 189 3.58 22.59 -9.60
N GLY A 190 4.33 23.04 -8.57
CA GLY A 190 3.79 23.18 -7.21
C GLY A 190 4.86 23.27 -6.12
N LEU A 191 4.64 22.57 -5.00
CA LEU A 191 5.56 22.53 -3.86
C LEU A 191 6.12 21.13 -3.65
N VAL A 192 7.35 21.07 -3.17
CA VAL A 192 7.95 19.86 -2.61
C VAL A 192 8.11 20.08 -1.11
N ALA A 193 7.62 19.13 -0.31
CA ALA A 193 7.82 19.12 1.12
C ALA A 193 8.81 18.02 1.49
N GLU A 194 9.80 18.35 2.30
CA GLU A 194 10.60 17.38 3.04
C GLU A 194 10.09 17.37 4.47
N VAL A 195 9.56 16.21 4.89
CA VAL A 195 8.90 16.05 6.19
C VAL A 195 9.67 15.02 6.97
N GLU A 196 10.25 15.44 8.10
CA GLU A 196 10.77 14.52 9.08
C GLU A 196 9.65 14.14 10.05
N ALA A 197 9.41 12.85 10.21
CA ALA A 197 8.33 12.34 11.03
C ALA A 197 8.75 11.07 11.77
N VAL A 198 8.01 10.78 12.83
CA VAL A 198 8.20 9.61 13.69
C VAL A 198 6.90 8.82 13.77
N SER A 199 6.99 7.51 13.51
CA SER A 199 5.87 6.59 13.66
C SER A 199 6.31 5.12 13.64
N PRO A 200 5.47 4.18 14.09
CA PRO A 200 5.68 2.76 13.84
C PRO A 200 5.75 2.43 12.33
N LEU A 201 6.38 1.30 11.99
CA LEU A 201 6.54 0.86 10.59
C LEU A 201 5.21 0.81 9.81
N GLU A 202 4.14 0.35 10.44
CA GLU A 202 2.82 0.21 9.82
C GLU A 202 2.24 1.57 9.40
N SER A 203 2.35 2.57 10.28
CA SER A 203 1.96 3.96 9.99
C SER A 203 2.78 4.55 8.85
N LEU A 204 4.10 4.32 8.84
CA LEU A 204 4.95 4.70 7.71
C LEU A 204 4.47 4.05 6.42
N VAL A 205 4.24 2.74 6.40
CA VAL A 205 3.76 2.04 5.20
C VAL A 205 2.41 2.61 4.75
N GLY A 206 1.47 2.87 5.66
CA GLY A 206 0.20 3.54 5.37
C GLY A 206 0.38 4.89 4.67
N LEU A 207 1.28 5.73 5.19
CA LEU A 207 1.66 7.01 4.55
C LEU A 207 2.18 6.83 3.13
N LEU A 208 3.07 5.86 2.91
CA LEU A 208 3.65 5.60 1.61
C LEU A 208 2.59 5.16 0.60
N LEU A 209 1.66 4.29 1.00
CA LEU A 209 0.56 3.81 0.17
C LEU A 209 -0.37 4.96 -0.21
N ARG A 210 -0.82 5.73 0.78
CA ARG A 210 -1.87 6.74 0.60
C ARG A 210 -1.40 7.96 -0.15
N TYR A 211 -0.18 8.43 0.13
CA TYR A 211 0.32 9.70 -0.39
C TYR A 211 1.38 9.55 -1.49
N LEU A 212 1.88 8.34 -1.74
CA LEU A 212 2.85 8.01 -2.80
C LEU A 212 4.01 9.03 -2.90
N PRO A 213 4.78 9.25 -1.83
CA PRO A 213 5.86 10.23 -1.81
C PRO A 213 6.94 9.94 -2.87
N GLU A 214 7.77 10.95 -3.19
CA GLU A 214 8.90 10.83 -4.11
C GLU A 214 9.98 9.89 -3.59
N SER A 215 10.24 9.98 -2.29
CA SER A 215 11.22 9.15 -1.62
C SER A 215 10.97 9.10 -0.12
N VAL A 216 11.53 8.09 0.52
CA VAL A 216 11.59 7.93 1.97
C VAL A 216 13.01 7.54 2.39
N LYS A 217 13.45 8.01 3.56
CA LYS A 217 14.70 7.63 4.19
C LYS A 217 14.47 7.43 5.68
N VAL A 218 14.73 6.22 6.17
CA VAL A 218 14.77 5.93 7.61
C VAL A 218 16.09 6.47 8.17
N LEU A 219 15.98 7.28 9.22
CA LEU A 219 17.09 7.95 9.89
C LEU A 219 17.49 7.20 11.15
N GLU A 220 16.50 6.81 11.97
CA GLU A 220 16.70 6.02 13.19
C GLU A 220 15.55 5.02 13.40
N PRO A 221 15.78 3.89 14.09
CA PRO A 221 17.09 3.42 14.55
C PRO A 221 17.94 2.89 13.39
N GLY A 222 19.27 2.88 13.55
CA GLY A 222 20.19 2.34 12.52
C GLY A 222 19.94 0.87 12.12
N ILE A 223 19.40 0.05 13.03
CA ILE A 223 18.90 -1.30 12.76
C ILE A 223 17.44 -1.37 13.21
N VAL A 224 16.57 -1.78 12.30
CA VAL A 224 15.13 -1.87 12.51
C VAL A 224 14.73 -3.32 12.74
N ASP A 225 14.05 -3.52 13.86
CA ASP A 225 13.49 -4.81 14.25
C ASP A 225 12.04 -4.95 13.77
N ILE A 226 11.80 -5.80 12.78
CA ILE A 226 10.48 -6.05 12.21
C ILE A 226 9.98 -7.42 12.66
N THR A 227 8.92 -7.45 13.45
CA THR A 227 8.24 -8.69 13.85
C THR A 227 7.46 -9.28 12.68
N ALA A 228 7.19 -10.58 12.76
CA ALA A 228 6.32 -11.25 11.78
C ALA A 228 4.94 -10.59 11.67
N GLN A 229 4.37 -10.11 12.78
CA GLN A 229 3.08 -9.44 12.80
C GLN A 229 3.12 -8.08 12.09
N GLU A 230 4.10 -7.24 12.39
CA GLU A 230 4.27 -5.93 11.72
C GLU A 230 4.46 -6.13 10.21
N LEU A 231 5.31 -7.10 9.82
CA LEU A 231 5.51 -7.41 8.41
C LEU A 231 4.23 -7.92 7.75
N GLN A 232 3.47 -8.78 8.44
CA GLN A 232 2.21 -9.32 7.95
C GLN A 232 1.19 -8.21 7.67
N ASN A 233 1.04 -7.29 8.61
CA ASN A 233 0.12 -6.16 8.51
C ASN A 233 0.54 -5.26 7.34
N CYS A 234 1.82 -4.86 7.28
CA CYS A 234 2.35 -4.06 6.18
C CYS A 234 2.13 -4.69 4.80
N LEU A 235 2.42 -5.99 4.65
CA LEU A 235 2.23 -6.69 3.37
C LEU A 235 0.75 -6.83 3.01
N SER A 236 -0.13 -7.06 3.99
CA SER A 236 -1.57 -7.14 3.77
C SER A 236 -2.16 -5.79 3.36
N ASP A 237 -1.69 -4.70 3.95
CA ASP A 237 -2.08 -3.33 3.59
C ASP A 237 -1.63 -2.98 2.18
N VAL A 238 -0.39 -3.33 1.80
CA VAL A 238 0.10 -3.17 0.42
C VAL A 238 -0.78 -3.96 -0.54
N GLY A 239 -1.04 -5.23 -0.25
CA GLY A 239 -1.84 -6.11 -1.11
C GLY A 239 -3.26 -5.56 -1.32
N SER A 240 -3.91 -5.17 -0.22
CA SER A 240 -5.27 -4.61 -0.20
C SER A 240 -5.33 -3.26 -0.93
N PHE A 241 -4.36 -2.37 -0.69
CA PHE A 241 -4.30 -1.08 -1.36
C PHE A 241 -4.13 -1.23 -2.87
N VAL A 242 -3.18 -2.05 -3.31
CA VAL A 242 -2.95 -2.29 -4.75
C VAL A 242 -4.18 -2.97 -5.39
N SER A 243 -4.83 -3.89 -4.67
CA SER A 243 -6.09 -4.49 -5.10
C SER A 243 -7.15 -3.41 -5.32
N SER A 244 -7.32 -2.47 -4.37
CA SER A 244 -8.29 -1.38 -4.48
C SER A 244 -8.07 -0.48 -5.72
N ILE A 245 -6.81 -0.21 -6.09
CA ILE A 245 -6.46 0.54 -7.29
C ILE A 245 -6.88 -0.24 -8.55
N ARG A 246 -6.61 -1.54 -8.58
CA ARG A 246 -6.95 -2.40 -9.73
C ARG A 246 -8.45 -2.63 -9.88
N MET A 247 -9.17 -2.74 -8.76
CA MET A 247 -10.61 -2.95 -8.75
C MET A 247 -11.42 -1.72 -9.16
N ARG A 248 -10.88 -0.49 -9.01
CA ARG A 248 -11.54 0.74 -9.48
C ARG A 248 -11.96 0.65 -10.95
N GLU A 249 -11.10 0.08 -11.80
CA GLU A 249 -11.43 -0.15 -13.21
C GLU A 249 -12.41 -1.32 -13.39
N ASP A 250 -12.24 -2.45 -12.70
CA ASP A 250 -13.15 -3.60 -12.83
C ASP A 250 -14.61 -3.22 -12.52
N LEU A 251 -14.80 -2.30 -11.55
CA LEU A 251 -16.07 -1.67 -11.20
C LEU A 251 -16.46 -0.56 -12.19
N GLY A 252 -15.55 0.32 -12.59
CA GLY A 252 -15.81 1.35 -13.61
C GLY A 252 -16.29 0.78 -14.95
N ASP A 253 -15.56 -0.22 -15.48
CA ASP A 253 -15.91 -1.02 -16.66
C ASP A 253 -17.22 -1.80 -16.46
N ALA A 254 -17.67 -2.00 -15.22
CA ALA A 254 -18.93 -2.67 -14.92
C ALA A 254 -20.10 -1.75 -15.13
N TYR A 255 -20.02 -0.60 -14.48
CA TYR A 255 -21.00 0.43 -14.62
C TYR A 255 -21.09 0.95 -16.07
N GLU A 256 -19.97 1.11 -16.79
CA GLU A 256 -20.04 1.52 -18.20
C GLU A 256 -20.71 0.47 -19.10
N LYS A 257 -20.36 -0.83 -18.97
CA LYS A 257 -20.97 -1.88 -19.80
C LYS A 257 -22.44 -2.12 -19.49
N ASP A 258 -22.84 -2.00 -18.24
CA ASP A 258 -24.26 -2.11 -17.86
C ASP A 258 -25.04 -0.92 -18.44
N VAL A 259 -24.52 0.31 -18.37
CA VAL A 259 -25.15 1.50 -18.99
C VAL A 259 -25.27 1.35 -20.51
N PHE A 260 -24.26 0.81 -21.19
CA PHE A 260 -24.36 0.51 -22.63
C PHE A 260 -25.37 -0.60 -22.93
N SER A 261 -25.50 -1.62 -22.06
CA SER A 261 -26.47 -2.72 -22.23
C SER A 261 -27.94 -2.27 -22.09
N PHE A 262 -28.21 -1.23 -21.28
CA PHE A 262 -29.53 -0.61 -21.17
C PHE A 262 -29.93 0.22 -22.41
N SER A 263 -28.97 0.58 -23.27
CA SER A 263 -29.22 1.48 -24.42
C SER A 263 -29.53 0.77 -25.75
N LEU A 264 -29.58 -0.56 -25.80
CA LEU A 264 -29.96 -1.34 -26.99
C LEU A 264 -31.22 -2.16 -26.76
N SER A 265 -32.35 -1.46 -26.64
CA SER A 265 -33.67 -1.99 -26.98
C SER A 265 -34.56 -0.86 -27.51
N PRO A 266 -34.46 -0.50 -28.80
CA PRO A 266 -35.56 0.18 -29.45
C PRO A 266 -36.68 -0.84 -29.61
N ASN A 267 -37.82 -0.58 -28.98
CA ASN A 267 -39.06 -1.29 -29.22
C ASN A 267 -39.30 -1.41 -30.74
N LEU A 268 -39.18 -2.63 -31.26
CA LEU A 268 -39.81 -3.03 -32.51
C LEU A 268 -41.32 -3.09 -32.24
N LYS A 269 -42.02 -2.04 -32.65
CA LYS A 269 -43.43 -2.07 -33.04
C LYS A 269 -43.53 -1.51 -34.45
#